data_AF-Q0A9U8-F1
#
_entry.id   AF-Q0A9U8-F1
#
_cell.length_a   1.000
_cell.length_b   1.000
_cell.length_c   1.000
_cell.angle_alpha   90.00
_cell.angle_beta   90.00
_cell.angle_gamma   90.00
#
_symmetry.space_group_name_H-M   'P 1'
#
loop_
_entity.id
_entity.type
_entity.pdbx_description
1 polymer ?
#
loop_
_entity_poly.entity_id
_entity_poly.type
_entity_poly.pdbx_seq_one_letter_code
_entity_poly.pdbx_strand_id
1 'polypeptide(L)'
;MTKTEARVQEAMERLLAEITPETVLAEVQDDHSFHEDLDMDSVDFLRLMLGLEQALGVKIPDGDYTQLSTPGGCRRYLVRLLEHGPVHTRPRADQRVR
;
A
#
# COMPACT_ATOMS: atom_id res chain seq x y z
N MET A 1 -12.67 -11.91 6.53
CA MET A 1 -11.41 -11.77 5.76
C MET A 1 -11.51 -12.62 4.52
N THR A 2 -11.57 -11.98 3.36
CA THR A 2 -11.46 -12.66 2.06
C THR A 2 -10.03 -13.18 1.89
N LYS A 3 -9.84 -14.25 1.11
CA LYS A 3 -8.52 -14.82 0.85
C LYS A 3 -7.57 -13.80 0.20
N THR A 4 -8.12 -12.85 -0.55
CA THR A 4 -7.40 -11.74 -1.19
C THR A 4 -6.84 -10.76 -0.16
N GLU A 5 -7.67 -10.28 0.78
CA GLU A 5 -7.23 -9.37 1.84
C GLU A 5 -6.07 -9.96 2.65
N ALA A 6 -6.16 -11.24 3.01
CA ALA A 6 -5.10 -11.92 3.75
C ALA A 6 -3.77 -11.96 2.97
N ARG A 7 -3.81 -12.19 1.65
CA ARG A 7 -2.60 -12.17 0.81
C ARG A 7 -1.99 -10.78 0.70
N VAL A 8 -2.84 -9.75 0.60
CA VAL A 8 -2.37 -8.35 0.55
C VAL A 8 -1.71 -7.97 1.87
N GLN A 9 -2.35 -8.31 3.00
CA GLN A 9 -1.81 -8.07 4.33
C GLN A 9 -0.45 -8.75 4.51
N GLU A 10 -0.34 -10.04 4.20
CA GLU A 10 0.91 -10.80 4.31
C GLU A 10 2.03 -10.20 3.44
N ALA A 11 1.71 -9.78 2.22
CA ALA A 11 2.68 -9.14 1.32
C ALA A 11 3.18 -7.79 1.88
N MET A 12 2.27 -6.98 2.43
CA MET A 12 2.64 -5.70 3.06
C MET A 12 3.53 -5.92 4.29
N GLU A 13 3.15 -6.81 5.20
CA GLU A 13 3.92 -7.11 6.41
C GLU A 13 5.33 -7.60 6.08
N ARG A 14 5.43 -8.50 5.09
CA ARG A 14 6.71 -9.02 4.65
C ARG A 14 7.61 -7.92 4.07
N LEU A 15 7.07 -7.08 3.18
CA LEU A 15 7.86 -6.04 2.53
C LEU A 15 8.25 -4.93 3.50
N LEU A 16 7.36 -4.59 4.43
CA LEU A 16 7.68 -3.66 5.51
C LEU A 16 8.78 -4.21 6.41
N ALA A 17 8.74 -5.49 6.78
CA ALA A 17 9.84 -6.10 7.52
C ALA A 17 11.17 -6.12 6.73
N GLU A 18 11.13 -6.11 5.39
CA GLU A 18 12.32 -6.04 4.53
C GLU A 18 12.86 -4.61 4.38
N ILE A 19 11.99 -3.60 4.37
CA ILE A 19 12.35 -2.18 4.13
C ILE A 19 12.58 -1.42 5.44
N THR A 20 11.63 -1.51 6.37
CA THR A 20 11.59 -0.85 7.68
C THR A 20 11.38 -1.89 8.80
N PRO A 21 12.39 -2.75 9.09
CA PRO A 21 12.28 -3.82 10.08
C PRO A 21 11.98 -3.35 11.51
N GLU A 22 12.28 -2.09 11.82
CA GLU A 22 11.96 -1.43 13.08
C GLU A 22 10.47 -1.10 13.23
N THR A 23 9.70 -1.13 12.13
CA THR A 23 8.30 -0.74 12.15
C THR A 23 7.34 -1.92 12.02
N VAL A 24 6.24 -1.86 12.79
CA VAL A 24 5.24 -2.94 12.86
C VAL A 24 3.97 -2.46 12.19
N LEU A 25 3.56 -3.09 11.07
CA LEU A 25 2.33 -2.70 10.34
C LEU A 25 1.08 -2.72 11.23
N ALA A 26 1.04 -3.59 12.24
CA ALA A 26 -0.06 -3.67 13.20
C ALA A 26 -0.17 -2.41 14.11
N GLU A 27 0.90 -1.62 14.22
CA GLU A 27 0.93 -0.36 14.98
C GLU A 27 0.63 0.86 14.10
N VAL A 28 0.59 0.68 12.77
CA VAL A 28 0.34 1.74 11.79
C VAL A 28 -1.15 1.98 11.65
N GLN A 29 -1.56 3.25 11.61
CA GLN A 29 -2.96 3.57 11.35
C GLN A 29 -3.27 3.51 9.86
N ASP A 30 -4.40 2.89 9.52
CA ASP A 30 -4.84 2.73 8.13
C ASP A 30 -5.02 4.06 7.38
N ASP A 31 -5.32 5.13 8.11
CA ASP A 31 -5.59 6.47 7.57
C ASP A 31 -4.34 7.37 7.53
N HIS A 32 -3.23 6.96 8.16
CA HIS A 32 -1.99 7.72 8.17
C HIS A 32 -1.11 7.38 6.98
N SER A 33 -0.25 8.31 6.56
CA SER A 33 0.66 8.05 5.45
C SER A 33 1.85 7.19 5.89
N PHE A 34 2.31 6.31 5.01
CA PHE A 34 3.56 5.57 5.20
C PHE A 34 4.76 6.50 5.46
N HIS A 35 4.78 7.69 4.87
CA HIS A 35 5.84 8.66 5.13
C HIS A 35 5.83 9.20 6.56
N GLU A 36 4.65 9.30 7.19
CA GLU A 36 4.50 9.89 8.52
C GLU A 36 4.64 8.84 9.63
N ASP A 37 4.01 7.68 9.46
CA ASP A 37 4.01 6.61 10.48
C ASP A 37 5.24 5.69 10.40
N LEU A 38 5.78 5.47 9.20
CA LEU A 38 6.91 4.55 8.98
C LEU A 38 8.24 5.25 8.73
N ASP A 39 8.26 6.59 8.72
CA ASP A 39 9.41 7.42 8.32
C ASP A 39 10.03 6.98 6.97
N MET A 40 9.20 6.39 6.09
CA MET A 40 9.65 5.87 4.82
C MET A 40 10.05 7.02 3.90
N ASP A 41 11.20 6.91 3.23
CA ASP A 41 11.57 7.85 2.20
C ASP A 41 10.86 7.52 0.84
N SER A 42 11.08 8.37 -0.17
CA SER A 42 10.50 8.14 -1.50
C SER A 42 11.04 6.88 -2.19
N VAL A 43 12.26 6.45 -1.87
CA VAL A 43 12.89 5.25 -2.43
C VAL A 43 12.31 3.99 -1.76
N ASP A 44 12.11 4.03 -0.46
CA ASP A 44 11.50 2.96 0.33
C ASP A 44 10.05 2.75 -0.09
N PHE A 45 9.31 3.84 -0.31
CA PHE A 45 7.95 3.75 -0.83
C PHE A 45 7.92 3.10 -2.22
N LEU A 46 8.84 3.46 -3.12
CA LEU A 46 8.97 2.82 -4.43
C LEU A 46 9.33 1.34 -4.32
N ARG A 47 10.23 0.96 -3.41
CA ARG A 47 10.59 -0.44 -3.15
C ARG A 47 9.37 -1.24 -2.67
N LEU A 48 8.56 -0.65 -1.79
CA LEU A 48 7.32 -1.26 -1.31
C LEU A 48 6.35 -1.50 -2.47
N MET A 49 6.12 -0.49 -3.32
CA MET A 49 5.23 -0.63 -4.48
C MET A 49 5.71 -1.73 -5.44
N LEU A 50 6.98 -1.70 -5.82
CA LEU A 50 7.58 -2.72 -6.70
C LEU A 50 7.51 -4.12 -6.07
N GLY A 51 7.76 -4.23 -4.77
CA GLY A 51 7.65 -5.48 -4.02
C GLY A 51 6.23 -6.04 -4.05
N LEU A 52 5.22 -5.18 -3.84
CA LEU A 52 3.80 -5.55 -3.87
C LEU A 52 3.37 -6.02 -5.27
N GLU A 53 3.81 -5.32 -6.30
CA GLU A 53 3.61 -5.72 -7.70
C GLU A 53 4.15 -7.13 -7.97
N GLN A 54 5.38 -7.40 -7.56
CA GLN A 54 6.01 -8.72 -7.75
C GLN A 54 5.34 -9.81 -6.90
N ALA A 55 5.03 -9.52 -5.63
CA ALA A 55 4.44 -10.50 -4.71
C ALA A 55 3.02 -10.90 -5.11
N LEU A 56 2.22 -9.95 -5.59
CA LEU A 56 0.83 -10.17 -5.97
C LEU A 56 0.67 -10.45 -7.47
N GLY A 57 1.71 -10.21 -8.28
CA GLY A 57 1.68 -10.38 -9.72
C GLY A 57 0.81 -9.33 -10.42
N VAL A 58 0.78 -8.11 -9.90
CA VAL A 58 -0.05 -6.99 -10.40
C VAL A 58 0.84 -5.87 -10.93
N LYS A 59 0.26 -4.97 -11.73
CA LYS A 59 0.88 -3.71 -12.11
C LYS A 59 0.11 -2.54 -11.55
N ILE A 60 0.80 -1.64 -10.87
CA ILE A 60 0.32 -0.41 -10.27
C ILE A 60 0.89 0.75 -11.10
N PRO A 61 0.04 1.54 -11.77
CA PRO A 61 0.51 2.72 -12.48
C PRO A 61 1.11 3.75 -11.53
N ASP A 62 2.20 4.43 -11.93
CA ASP A 62 2.84 5.47 -11.12
C ASP A 62 1.86 6.60 -10.74
N GLY A 63 0.89 6.89 -11.62
CA GLY A 63 -0.15 7.90 -11.38
C GLY A 63 -1.08 7.55 -10.20
N ASP A 64 -1.18 6.27 -9.84
CA ASP A 64 -2.02 5.81 -8.74
C ASP A 64 -1.29 5.73 -7.41
N TYR A 65 0.04 5.93 -7.37
CA TYR A 65 0.87 5.84 -6.15
C TYR A 65 0.38 6.74 -5.01
N THR A 66 -0.19 7.90 -5.34
CA THR A 66 -0.82 8.80 -4.35
C THR A 66 -1.99 8.14 -3.60
N GLN A 67 -2.70 7.21 -4.23
CA GLN A 67 -3.80 6.45 -3.61
C GLN A 67 -3.30 5.34 -2.67
N LEU A 68 -2.05 4.91 -2.83
CA LEU A 68 -1.40 3.92 -1.97
C LEU A 68 -0.53 4.57 -0.89
N SER A 69 -0.63 5.89 -0.70
CA SER A 69 0.14 6.62 0.30
C SER A 69 -0.19 6.26 1.74
N THR A 70 -1.36 5.64 1.98
CA THR A 70 -1.79 5.11 3.29
C THR A 70 -1.95 3.59 3.24
N PRO A 71 -1.75 2.86 4.35
CA PRO A 71 -1.93 1.41 4.40
C PRO A 71 -3.35 0.97 4.06
N GLY A 72 -4.36 1.69 4.56
CA GLY A 72 -5.76 1.39 4.29
C GLY A 72 -6.11 1.63 2.82
N GLY A 73 -5.60 2.71 2.23
CA GLY A 73 -5.72 3.02 0.80
C GLY A 73 -5.07 1.95 -0.06
N CYS A 74 -3.84 1.59 0.27
CA CYS A 74 -3.05 0.55 -0.40
C CYS A 74 -3.78 -0.80 -0.38
N ARG A 75 -4.20 -1.28 0.80
CA ARG A 75 -4.90 -2.56 0.95
C ARG A 75 -6.19 -2.59 0.13
N ARG A 76 -7.01 -1.54 0.24
CA ARG A 76 -8.28 -1.45 -0.47
C ARG A 76 -8.10 -1.38 -1.99
N TYR A 77 -7.06 -0.69 -2.46
CA TYR A 77 -6.70 -0.61 -3.87
C TYR A 77 -6.28 -1.98 -4.41
N LEU A 78 -5.37 -2.67 -3.71
CA LEU A 78 -4.83 -3.98 -4.11
C LEU A 78 -5.90 -5.07 -4.10
N VAL A 79 -6.76 -5.11 -3.08
CA VAL A 79 -7.88 -6.06 -3.03
C VAL A 79 -8.80 -5.86 -4.23
N ARG A 80 -9.18 -4.62 -4.52
CA ARG A 80 -9.98 -4.31 -5.71
C ARG A 80 -9.27 -4.70 -7.01
N LEU A 81 -7.96 -4.44 -7.11
CA LEU A 81 -7.16 -4.76 -8.30
C LEU A 81 -7.14 -6.26 -8.58
N LEU A 82 -7.03 -7.07 -7.53
CA LEU A 82 -7.02 -8.53 -7.61
C LEU A 82 -8.41 -9.12 -7.91
N GLU A 83 -9.48 -8.51 -7.42
CA GLU A 83 -10.86 -9.00 -7.62
C GLU A 83 -11.49 -8.54 -8.93
N HIS A 84 -11.21 -7.31 -9.36
CA HIS A 84 -11.90 -6.65 -10.48
C HIS A 84 -10.97 -6.23 -11.63
N GLY A 85 -9.66 -6.41 -11.50
CA GLY A 85 -8.68 -5.93 -12.47
C GLY A 85 -8.37 -4.42 -12.32
N PRO A 86 -7.47 -3.87 -13.15
CA PRO A 86 -7.05 -2.48 -13.06
C PRO A 86 -8.23 -1.55 -13.39
N VAL A 87 -8.78 -0.94 -12.34
CA VAL A 87 -9.76 0.14 -12.48
C VAL A 87 -8.99 1.43 -12.28
N HIS A 88 -8.89 2.26 -13.33
CA HIS A 88 -8.42 3.63 -13.20
C HIS A 88 -9.46 4.46 -12.43
N THR A 89 -9.55 4.24 -11.12
CA THR A 89 -10.36 5.07 -10.25
C THR A 89 -9.59 6.35 -9.98
N ARG A 90 -9.95 7.42 -10.69
CA ARG A 90 -9.49 8.78 -10.42
C ARG A 90 -9.70 9.07 -8.92
N PRO A 91 -8.67 9.39 -8.13
CA PRO A 91 -8.85 9.59 -6.70
C PRO A 91 -9.67 10.85 -6.44
N ARG A 92 -10.62 10.72 -5.52
CA ARG A 92 -11.34 11.85 -4.94
C ARG A 92 -10.35 12.53 -4.00
N ALA A 93 -9.97 13.76 -4.33
CA ALA A 93 -9.13 14.62 -3.51
C ALA A 93 -9.75 14.76 -2.11
N ASP A 94 -9.16 14.12 -1.11
CA ASP A 94 -9.32 14.51 0.29
C ASP A 94 -7.93 14.50 0.92
N GLN A 95 -7.17 15.51 0.52
CA GLN A 95 -6.03 15.98 1.30
C GLN A 95 -6.62 16.74 2.49
N ARG A 96 -6.70 16.08 3.64
CA ARG A 96 -6.80 16.75 4.93
C ARG A 96 -5.53 16.48 5.72
N VAL A 97 -4.47 17.14 5.27
CA VAL A 97 -3.39 17.58 6.14
C VAL A 97 -4.04 18.47 7.20
N ARG A 98 -3.88 18.12 8.47
CA ARG A 98 -4.14 19.02 9.59
C ARG A 98 -2.81 19.50 10.15
#